data_AF-A0A931M8Y4-F1
#
_entry.id   AF-A0A931M8Y4-F1
#
_cell.length_a   1.000
_cell.length_b   1.000
_cell.length_c   1.000
_cell.angle_alpha   90.00
_cell.angle_beta   90.00
_cell.angle_gamma   90.00
#
_symmetry.space_group_name_H-M   'P 1'
#
loop_
_entity.id
_entity.type
_entity.pdbx_description
1 polymer ?
#
loop_
_entity_poly.entity_id
_entity_poly.type
_entity_poly.pdbx_seq_one_letter_code
_entity_poly.pdbx_strand_id
1 'polypeptide(L)'
;KAAVILFAGGHGGLQISQSGTFTWGEGNFIVRTRHQFVERGLAVAVIDAPSDRQSPPFLGGFRQKPEHVADIKAVITWLKKQNNVPVWLVGTSRGTQSAAFIATQLGSKDGGPDGLVLTSTILSDDKGRPVPEMPLETIAIPVLAVHHEQDGCKHCSYSEIPRLMEKLMAVPRKKLITVKGGENRGDPCKAFAYHGFNGIETDVVARISEWIKQK
;
A
#
# COMPACT_ATOMS: atom_id res chain seq x y z
N LYS A 1 1.43 -2.60 19.49
CA LYS A 1 0.70 -3.52 18.60
C LYS A 1 -0.10 -2.66 17.62
N ALA A 2 -0.17 -3.01 16.33
CA ALA A 2 -0.86 -2.24 15.29
C ALA A 2 -1.57 -3.19 14.33
N ALA A 3 -2.52 -2.67 13.55
CA ALA A 3 -3.17 -3.37 12.45
C ALA A 3 -2.73 -2.76 11.11
N VAL A 4 -2.65 -3.58 10.06
CA VAL A 4 -2.36 -3.15 8.69
C VAL A 4 -3.48 -3.57 7.75
N ILE A 5 -3.89 -2.65 6.88
CA ILE A 5 -4.78 -2.92 5.75
C ILE A 5 -3.91 -2.97 4.49
N LEU A 6 -3.91 -4.11 3.79
CA LEU A 6 -3.04 -4.38 2.65
C LEU A 6 -3.80 -4.12 1.33
N PHE A 7 -3.31 -3.17 0.53
CA PHE A 7 -3.90 -2.76 -0.76
C PHE A 7 -3.12 -3.31 -1.94
N ALA A 8 -3.63 -4.37 -2.56
CA ALA A 8 -2.96 -5.00 -3.68
C ALA A 8 -2.83 -4.07 -4.90
N GLY A 9 -1.73 -4.24 -5.63
CA GLY A 9 -1.46 -3.57 -6.90
C GLY A 9 -2.34 -4.06 -8.05
N GLY A 10 -1.95 -3.77 -9.29
CA GLY A 10 -2.72 -4.14 -10.47
C GLY A 10 -4.15 -3.61 -10.44
N HIS A 11 -5.13 -4.42 -10.84
CA HIS A 11 -6.55 -4.03 -10.84
C HIS A 11 -7.21 -4.12 -9.46
N GLY A 12 -6.59 -4.80 -8.48
CA GLY A 12 -7.04 -4.85 -7.09
C GLY A 12 -8.31 -5.66 -6.83
N GLY A 13 -8.80 -6.41 -7.82
CA GLY A 13 -9.85 -7.41 -7.64
C GLY A 13 -9.22 -8.77 -7.37
N LEU A 14 -9.04 -9.11 -6.10
CA LEU A 14 -8.49 -10.38 -5.64
C LEU A 14 -9.53 -11.51 -5.74
N GLN A 15 -10.82 -11.16 -5.66
CA GLN A 15 -11.97 -12.05 -5.59
C GLN A 15 -11.74 -13.12 -4.52
N ILE A 16 -11.62 -12.66 -3.27
CA ILE A 16 -11.34 -13.49 -2.11
C ILE A 16 -12.58 -14.35 -1.82
N SER A 17 -12.40 -15.67 -1.83
CA SER A 17 -13.48 -16.60 -1.51
C SER A 17 -13.80 -16.60 -0.01
N GLN A 18 -14.93 -17.22 0.36
CA GLN A 18 -15.27 -17.42 1.78
C GLN A 18 -14.22 -18.25 2.54
N SER A 19 -13.48 -19.13 1.86
CA SER A 19 -12.39 -19.89 2.45
C SER A 19 -11.05 -19.12 2.51
N GLY A 20 -11.03 -17.86 2.06
CA GLY A 20 -9.84 -17.01 2.05
C GLY A 20 -8.86 -17.29 0.91
N THR A 21 -9.27 -18.05 -0.11
CA THR A 21 -8.46 -18.27 -1.33
C THR A 21 -8.62 -17.10 -2.29
N PHE A 22 -7.59 -16.86 -3.12
CA PHE A 22 -7.56 -15.76 -4.07
C PHE A 22 -7.78 -16.28 -5.49
N THR A 23 -8.67 -15.67 -6.25
CA THR A 23 -8.80 -15.96 -7.69
C THR A 23 -7.73 -15.22 -8.48
N TRP A 24 -7.30 -14.05 -8.00
CA TRP A 24 -6.22 -13.27 -8.59
C TRP A 24 -5.33 -12.66 -7.51
N GLY A 25 -4.08 -12.38 -7.87
CA GLY A 25 -3.18 -11.58 -7.04
C GLY A 25 -2.47 -12.36 -5.93
N GLU A 26 -2.56 -13.70 -5.91
CA GLU A 26 -1.86 -14.54 -4.94
C GLU A 26 -0.35 -14.25 -4.91
N GLY A 27 0.28 -14.07 -6.07
CA GLY A 27 1.69 -13.72 -6.18
C GLY A 27 2.03 -12.25 -5.89
N ASN A 28 1.05 -11.37 -5.65
CA ASN A 28 1.31 -9.95 -5.35
C ASN A 28 2.14 -9.82 -4.06
N PHE A 29 3.10 -8.88 -4.01
CA PHE A 29 4.04 -8.73 -2.88
C PHE A 29 3.36 -8.71 -1.51
N ILE A 30 2.45 -7.77 -1.25
CA ILE A 30 1.81 -7.68 0.06
C ILE A 30 0.79 -8.80 0.30
N VAL A 31 0.20 -9.39 -0.76
CA VAL A 31 -0.72 -10.53 -0.61
C VAL A 31 0.06 -11.80 -0.23
N ARG A 32 1.13 -12.13 -0.95
CA ARG A 32 1.95 -13.33 -0.68
C ARG A 32 2.71 -13.23 0.64
N THR A 33 3.05 -12.01 1.08
CA THR A 33 3.77 -11.77 2.33
C THR A 33 2.87 -11.48 3.53
N ARG A 34 1.55 -11.52 3.39
CA ARG A 34 0.59 -11.17 4.47
C ARG A 34 0.88 -11.89 5.81
N HIS A 35 1.29 -13.16 5.77
CA HIS A 35 1.62 -13.93 6.97
C HIS A 35 2.89 -13.43 7.67
N GLN A 36 3.85 -12.88 6.93
CA GLN A 36 5.07 -12.32 7.50
C GLN A 36 4.81 -11.07 8.35
N PHE A 37 3.75 -10.31 8.05
CA PHE A 37 3.28 -9.21 8.91
C PHE A 37 2.67 -9.75 10.22
N VAL A 38 1.90 -10.85 10.14
CA VAL A 38 1.32 -11.52 11.33
C VAL A 38 2.41 -12.03 12.26
N GLU A 39 3.42 -12.72 11.72
CA GLU A 39 4.59 -13.21 12.47
C GLU A 39 5.33 -12.09 13.21
N ARG A 40 5.22 -10.85 12.72
CA ARG A 40 5.84 -9.66 13.33
C ARG A 40 4.94 -8.94 14.33
N GLY A 41 3.81 -9.54 14.69
CA GLY A 41 2.89 -9.08 15.73
C GLY A 41 1.89 -8.04 15.26
N LEU A 42 1.64 -7.95 13.95
CA LEU A 42 0.63 -7.06 13.37
C LEU A 42 -0.67 -7.82 13.12
N ALA A 43 -1.82 -7.19 13.40
CA ALA A 43 -3.08 -7.68 12.87
C ALA A 43 -3.16 -7.32 11.38
N VAL A 44 -3.61 -8.23 10.52
CA VAL A 44 -3.56 -8.05 9.06
C VAL A 44 -4.95 -8.19 8.48
N ALA A 45 -5.36 -7.21 7.67
CA ALA A 45 -6.52 -7.30 6.79
C ALA A 45 -6.04 -7.15 5.33
N VAL A 46 -6.27 -8.17 4.52
CA VAL A 46 -6.15 -8.05 3.06
C VAL A 46 -7.52 -7.63 2.54
N ILE A 47 -7.58 -6.54 1.80
CA ILE A 47 -8.85 -6.05 1.25
C ILE A 47 -8.97 -6.38 -0.23
N ASP A 48 -10.20 -6.61 -0.66
CA ASP A 48 -10.58 -6.83 -2.05
C ASP A 48 -11.27 -5.58 -2.62
N ALA A 49 -11.57 -5.58 -3.91
CA ALA A 49 -12.52 -4.65 -4.49
C ALA A 49 -13.90 -4.81 -3.80
N PRO A 50 -14.66 -3.71 -3.60
CA PRO A 50 -15.98 -3.81 -2.98
C PRO A 50 -16.92 -4.69 -3.82
N SER A 51 -17.99 -5.18 -3.21
CA SER A 51 -18.89 -6.19 -3.80
C SER A 51 -19.53 -5.74 -5.12
N ASP A 52 -19.72 -4.44 -5.32
CA ASP A 52 -20.22 -3.82 -6.56
C ASP A 52 -19.13 -3.61 -7.64
N ARG A 53 -17.89 -3.99 -7.35
CA ARG A 53 -16.70 -3.87 -8.23
C ARG A 53 -15.95 -5.18 -8.40
N GLN A 54 -16.64 -6.30 -8.29
CA GLN A 54 -16.09 -7.66 -8.43
C GLN A 54 -15.91 -8.13 -9.89
N SER A 55 -15.97 -7.21 -10.87
CA SER A 55 -15.72 -7.47 -12.29
C SER A 55 -14.80 -6.40 -12.90
N PRO A 56 -14.08 -6.69 -14.00
CA PRO A 56 -13.28 -5.70 -14.70
C PRO A 56 -14.08 -4.40 -15.00
N PRO A 57 -13.46 -3.21 -14.84
CA PRO A 57 -12.04 -2.96 -14.55
C PRO A 57 -11.67 -3.00 -13.05
N PHE A 58 -12.52 -3.59 -12.19
CA PHE A 58 -12.34 -3.65 -10.73
C PHE A 58 -12.14 -2.25 -10.12
N LEU A 59 -10.96 -1.97 -9.55
CA LEU A 59 -10.64 -0.67 -8.99
C LEU A 59 -10.16 0.35 -10.03
N GLY A 60 -10.03 -0.02 -11.30
CA GLY A 60 -9.71 0.91 -12.39
C GLY A 60 -10.72 2.07 -12.44
N GLY A 61 -10.22 3.30 -12.26
CA GLY A 61 -11.07 4.51 -12.17
C GLY A 61 -11.77 4.73 -10.82
N PHE A 62 -11.69 3.78 -9.88
CA PHE A 62 -12.39 3.81 -8.59
C PHE A 62 -11.48 4.09 -7.38
N ARG A 63 -10.18 3.75 -7.47
CA ARG A 63 -9.20 3.91 -6.36
C ARG A 63 -9.18 5.30 -5.70
N GLN A 64 -9.59 6.33 -6.42
CA GLN A 64 -9.53 7.73 -5.97
C GLN A 64 -10.91 8.39 -5.98
N LYS A 65 -11.92 7.67 -5.48
CA LYS A 65 -13.30 8.11 -5.42
C LYS A 65 -13.81 8.16 -3.97
N PRO A 66 -14.75 9.07 -3.63
CA PRO A 66 -15.31 9.17 -2.28
C PRO A 66 -15.91 7.85 -1.76
N GLU A 67 -16.49 7.04 -2.66
CA GLU A 67 -17.07 5.74 -2.32
C GLU A 67 -15.99 4.78 -1.80
N HIS A 68 -14.84 4.70 -2.48
CA HIS A 68 -13.72 3.90 -1.99
C HIS A 68 -13.19 4.40 -0.63
N VAL A 69 -13.21 5.70 -0.40
CA VAL A 69 -12.84 6.30 0.89
C VAL A 69 -13.82 5.87 1.98
N ALA A 70 -15.12 5.87 1.70
CA ALA A 70 -16.15 5.40 2.63
C ALA A 70 -15.99 3.90 2.95
N ASP A 71 -15.75 3.07 1.94
CA ASP A 71 -15.50 1.63 2.12
C ASP A 71 -14.33 1.38 3.07
N ILE A 72 -13.19 2.04 2.84
CA ILE A 72 -12.02 1.84 3.68
C ILE A 72 -12.20 2.44 5.07
N LYS A 73 -12.92 3.56 5.21
CA LYS A 73 -13.28 4.09 6.53
C LYS A 73 -14.08 3.07 7.35
N ALA A 74 -14.98 2.32 6.72
CA ALA A 74 -15.71 1.25 7.38
C ALA A 74 -14.77 0.11 7.83
N VAL A 75 -13.80 -0.29 7.00
CA VAL A 75 -12.78 -1.30 7.37
C VAL A 75 -11.89 -0.83 8.53
N ILE A 76 -11.41 0.42 8.48
CA ILE A 76 -10.63 1.03 9.57
C ILE A 76 -11.44 1.02 10.86
N THR A 77 -12.71 1.46 10.80
CA THR A 77 -13.62 1.50 11.95
C THR A 77 -13.83 0.11 12.54
N TRP A 78 -14.05 -0.89 11.69
CA TRP A 78 -14.21 -2.27 12.11
C TRP A 78 -12.93 -2.79 12.80
N LEU A 79 -11.75 -2.59 12.21
CA LEU A 79 -10.47 -3.01 12.81
C LEU A 79 -10.16 -2.32 14.14
N LYS A 80 -10.43 -1.01 14.24
CA LYS A 80 -10.27 -0.25 15.50
C LYS A 80 -11.17 -0.82 16.59
N LYS A 81 -12.40 -1.23 16.27
CA LYS A 81 -13.32 -1.89 17.23
C LYS A 81 -12.85 -3.28 17.66
N GLN A 82 -12.27 -4.08 16.74
CA GLN A 82 -11.82 -5.44 17.08
C GLN A 82 -10.57 -5.44 17.97
N ASN A 83 -9.62 -4.54 17.69
CA ASN A 83 -8.28 -4.68 18.23
C ASN A 83 -7.83 -3.54 19.15
N ASN A 84 -8.52 -2.39 19.14
CA ASN A 84 -8.13 -1.17 19.87
C ASN A 84 -6.65 -0.80 19.68
N VAL A 85 -6.17 -0.87 18.43
CA VAL A 85 -4.80 -0.55 18.04
C VAL A 85 -4.77 0.43 16.86
N PRO A 86 -3.66 1.16 16.65
CA PRO A 86 -3.47 1.98 15.46
C PRO A 86 -3.62 1.16 14.17
N VAL A 87 -4.27 1.74 13.16
CA VAL A 87 -4.50 1.13 11.84
C VAL A 87 -3.67 1.84 10.79
N TRP A 88 -2.84 1.08 10.08
CA TRP A 88 -1.98 1.56 9.00
C TRP A 88 -2.49 1.09 7.64
N LEU A 89 -2.40 1.95 6.63
CA LEU A 89 -2.63 1.54 5.25
C LEU A 89 -1.30 1.18 4.61
N VAL A 90 -1.21 0.00 3.98
CA VAL A 90 0.00 -0.48 3.30
C VAL A 90 -0.36 -0.81 1.86
N GLY A 91 0.09 0.00 0.92
CA GLY A 91 -0.18 -0.21 -0.50
C GLY A 91 1.07 -0.58 -1.28
N THR A 92 0.91 -1.43 -2.30
CA THR A 92 1.97 -1.72 -3.28
C THR A 92 1.56 -1.33 -4.68
N SER A 93 2.45 -0.72 -5.47
CA SER A 93 2.14 -0.35 -6.87
C SER A 93 0.83 0.43 -6.95
N ARG A 94 -0.12 0.08 -7.82
CA ARG A 94 -1.43 0.75 -7.89
C ARG A 94 -2.22 0.78 -6.57
N GLY A 95 -1.93 -0.11 -5.62
CA GLY A 95 -2.46 -0.05 -4.25
C GLY A 95 -2.05 1.22 -3.50
N THR A 96 -0.89 1.81 -3.81
CA THR A 96 -0.46 3.09 -3.24
C THR A 96 -1.38 4.24 -3.64
N GLN A 97 -2.00 4.18 -4.83
CA GLN A 97 -2.96 5.20 -5.27
C GLN A 97 -4.20 5.20 -4.36
N SER A 98 -4.70 4.01 -3.99
CA SER A 98 -5.79 3.90 -3.00
C SER A 98 -5.35 4.42 -1.63
N ALA A 99 -4.28 3.86 -1.07
CA ALA A 99 -3.85 4.14 0.29
C ALA A 99 -3.50 5.63 0.50
N ALA A 100 -2.75 6.23 -0.44
CA ALA A 100 -2.39 7.64 -0.37
C ALA A 100 -3.60 8.55 -0.53
N PHE A 101 -4.50 8.26 -1.48
CA PHE A 101 -5.69 9.08 -1.68
C PHE A 101 -6.55 9.11 -0.41
N ILE A 102 -6.81 7.96 0.20
CA ILE A 102 -7.57 7.87 1.45
C ILE A 102 -6.93 8.69 2.57
N ALA A 103 -5.60 8.63 2.71
CA ALA A 103 -4.87 9.41 3.70
C ALA A 103 -4.94 10.93 3.46
N THR A 104 -5.14 11.39 2.23
CA THR A 104 -5.39 12.81 1.94
C THR A 104 -6.84 13.25 2.19
N GLN A 105 -7.78 12.30 2.22
CA GLN A 105 -9.21 12.60 2.40
C GLN A 105 -9.69 12.44 3.86
N LEU A 106 -9.01 11.62 4.67
CA LEU A 106 -9.43 11.30 6.03
C LEU A 106 -8.29 11.46 7.03
N GLY A 107 -8.37 12.49 7.88
CA GLY A 107 -7.52 12.61 9.05
C GLY A 107 -7.86 11.56 10.11
N SER A 108 -6.91 11.24 11.00
CA SER A 108 -7.10 10.22 12.05
C SER A 108 -8.28 10.52 12.98
N LYS A 109 -8.56 11.81 13.24
CA LYS A 109 -9.71 12.26 14.05
C LYS A 109 -11.07 11.98 13.38
N ASP A 110 -11.10 11.90 12.05
CA ASP A 110 -12.31 11.69 11.26
C ASP A 110 -12.51 10.20 10.88
N GLY A 111 -11.85 9.29 11.60
CA GLY A 111 -11.87 7.85 11.33
C GLY A 111 -10.88 7.42 10.25
N GLY A 112 -9.91 8.27 9.90
CA GLY A 112 -8.81 7.95 9.01
C GLY A 112 -7.76 7.01 9.64
N PRO A 113 -6.76 6.61 8.84
CA PRO A 113 -5.66 5.79 9.31
C PRO A 113 -4.74 6.55 10.27
N ASP A 114 -3.93 5.81 11.01
CA ASP A 114 -2.94 6.32 11.96
C ASP A 114 -1.52 6.32 11.37
N GLY A 115 -1.34 5.73 10.18
CA GLY A 115 -0.10 5.79 9.41
C GLY A 115 -0.25 5.20 8.00
N LEU A 116 0.73 5.48 7.15
CA LEU A 116 0.73 5.11 5.73
C LEU A 116 2.07 4.49 5.33
N VAL A 117 2.02 3.40 4.58
CA VAL A 117 3.17 2.75 3.95
C VAL A 117 2.91 2.62 2.45
N LEU A 118 3.86 3.11 1.66
CA LEU A 118 3.83 3.11 0.21
C LEU A 118 5.01 2.28 -0.30
N THR A 119 4.75 1.13 -0.91
CA THR A 119 5.78 0.26 -1.48
C THR A 119 5.69 0.24 -2.99
N SER A 120 6.83 0.38 -3.69
CA SER A 120 6.88 0.40 -5.16
C SER A 120 5.81 1.32 -5.76
N THR A 121 5.70 2.52 -5.20
CA THR A 121 4.68 3.53 -5.45
C THR A 121 4.52 3.85 -6.93
N ILE A 122 3.28 4.07 -7.39
CA ILE A 122 3.01 4.72 -8.68
C ILE A 122 3.43 6.19 -8.60
N LEU A 123 4.61 6.48 -9.13
CA LEU A 123 5.22 7.81 -9.19
C LEU A 123 4.84 8.56 -10.47
N SER A 124 4.56 7.82 -11.54
CA SER A 124 4.05 8.34 -12.82
C SER A 124 2.98 7.41 -13.40
N ASP A 125 1.94 7.98 -14.01
CA ASP A 125 0.84 7.22 -14.62
C ASP A 125 0.18 8.10 -15.69
N ASP A 126 0.12 7.60 -16.92
CA ASP A 126 -0.51 8.28 -18.07
C ASP A 126 -2.03 8.04 -18.11
N LYS A 127 -2.53 7.08 -17.32
CA LYS A 127 -3.93 6.62 -17.34
C LYS A 127 -4.71 6.97 -16.07
N GLY A 128 -4.08 7.68 -15.14
CA GLY A 128 -4.68 8.04 -13.86
C GLY A 128 -3.75 8.95 -13.07
N ARG A 129 -4.22 9.47 -11.94
CA ARG A 129 -3.41 10.37 -11.11
C ARG A 129 -2.37 9.56 -10.31
N PRO A 130 -1.06 9.76 -10.49
CA PRO A 130 -0.03 9.14 -9.67
C PRO A 130 0.02 9.75 -8.26
N VAL A 131 0.72 9.09 -7.34
CA VAL A 131 0.76 9.51 -5.92
C VAL A 131 1.37 10.91 -5.72
N PRO A 132 2.48 11.31 -6.38
CA PRO A 132 3.05 12.65 -6.24
C PRO A 132 2.15 13.80 -6.74
N GLU A 133 1.05 13.51 -7.44
CA GLU A 133 0.07 14.51 -7.91
C GLU A 133 -1.13 14.66 -6.97
N MET A 134 -1.15 13.93 -5.86
CA MET A 134 -2.11 14.12 -4.78
C MET A 134 -1.63 15.22 -3.83
N PRO A 135 -2.53 15.84 -3.04
CA PRO A 135 -2.15 16.84 -2.04
C PRO A 135 -1.53 16.17 -0.79
N LEU A 136 -0.36 15.53 -0.94
CA LEU A 136 0.28 14.76 0.14
C LEU A 136 0.74 15.63 1.30
N GLU A 137 0.93 16.93 1.07
CA GLU A 137 1.26 17.92 2.08
C GLU A 137 0.18 18.08 3.15
N THR A 138 -1.06 17.63 2.91
CA THR A 138 -2.15 17.68 3.89
C THR A 138 -2.12 16.49 4.87
N ILE A 139 -1.28 15.48 4.62
CA ILE A 139 -1.20 14.26 5.43
C ILE A 139 -0.53 14.57 6.77
N ALA A 140 -1.29 14.39 7.87
CA ALA A 140 -0.82 14.65 9.24
C ALA A 140 -0.40 13.38 10.02
N ILE A 141 -0.25 12.24 9.33
CA ILE A 141 0.13 10.95 9.92
C ILE A 141 1.52 10.51 9.44
N PRO A 142 2.22 9.60 10.14
CA PRO A 142 3.50 9.09 9.69
C PRO A 142 3.41 8.39 8.32
N VAL A 143 4.39 8.64 7.45
CA VAL A 143 4.48 8.04 6.10
C VAL A 143 5.81 7.32 5.90
N LEU A 144 5.75 6.06 5.46
CA LEU A 144 6.92 5.29 5.02
C LEU A 144 6.85 5.06 3.52
N ALA A 145 7.89 5.43 2.79
CA ALA A 145 8.10 4.99 1.42
C ALA A 145 9.15 3.86 1.39
N VAL A 146 8.89 2.79 0.65
CA VAL A 146 9.86 1.70 0.44
C VAL A 146 9.98 1.41 -1.05
N HIS A 147 11.19 1.48 -1.58
CA HIS A 147 11.43 1.28 -3.01
C HIS A 147 12.70 0.49 -3.27
N HIS A 148 12.65 -0.33 -4.31
CA HIS A 148 13.84 -1.00 -4.83
C HIS A 148 14.61 -0.02 -5.72
N GLU A 149 15.92 0.12 -5.52
CA GLU A 149 16.76 1.05 -6.28
C GLU A 149 16.72 0.77 -7.79
N GLN A 150 16.58 -0.51 -8.14
CA GLN A 150 16.52 -1.01 -9.51
C GLN A 150 15.10 -1.41 -9.94
N ASP A 151 14.05 -0.85 -9.35
CA ASP A 151 12.68 -1.10 -9.83
C ASP A 151 12.57 -0.66 -11.30
N GLY A 152 12.51 -1.64 -12.20
CA GLY A 152 12.45 -1.43 -13.64
C GLY A 152 11.03 -1.10 -14.15
N CYS A 153 10.04 -1.04 -13.27
CA CYS A 153 8.71 -0.63 -13.67
C CYS A 153 8.68 0.87 -14.01
N LYS A 154 8.30 1.20 -15.25
CA LYS A 154 8.29 2.60 -15.74
C LYS A 154 7.42 3.56 -14.90
N HIS A 155 6.42 3.04 -14.19
CA HIS A 155 5.52 3.80 -13.33
C HIS A 155 6.08 4.05 -11.92
N CYS A 156 7.13 3.30 -11.54
CA CYS A 156 7.68 3.23 -10.19
C CYS A 156 9.18 3.51 -10.18
N SER A 157 9.68 4.20 -11.22
CA SER A 157 11.10 4.46 -11.39
C SER A 157 11.70 5.13 -10.15
N TYR A 158 12.76 4.54 -9.62
CA TYR A 158 13.45 5.06 -8.44
C TYR A 158 13.97 6.49 -8.63
N SER A 159 14.23 6.90 -9.87
CA SER A 159 14.63 8.28 -10.22
C SER A 159 13.59 9.34 -9.82
N GLU A 160 12.32 8.96 -9.70
CA GLU A 160 11.20 9.87 -9.36
C GLU A 160 10.99 10.00 -7.84
N ILE A 161 11.73 9.25 -7.02
CA ILE A 161 11.59 9.28 -5.55
C ILE A 161 11.84 10.66 -4.94
N PRO A 162 12.81 11.48 -5.39
CA PRO A 162 12.98 12.84 -4.88
C PRO A 162 11.68 13.66 -4.95
N ARG A 163 10.91 13.56 -6.03
CA ARG A 163 9.62 14.25 -6.20
C ARG A 163 8.59 13.80 -5.16
N LEU A 164 8.51 12.50 -4.87
CA LEU A 164 7.64 11.98 -3.80
C LEU A 164 8.06 12.52 -2.42
N MET A 165 9.36 12.48 -2.12
CA MET A 165 9.86 12.90 -0.81
C MET A 165 9.73 14.41 -0.58
N GLU A 166 9.85 15.21 -1.63
CA GLU A 166 9.55 16.64 -1.60
C GLU A 166 8.07 16.91 -1.26
N LYS A 167 7.13 16.19 -1.90
CA LYS A 167 5.70 16.28 -1.57
C LYS A 167 5.38 15.88 -0.13
N LEU A 168 6.17 15.01 0.47
CA LEU A 168 6.02 14.61 1.86
C LEU A 168 6.73 15.57 2.82
N MET A 169 7.36 16.67 2.37
CA MET A 169 8.16 17.53 3.25
C MET A 169 7.39 18.08 4.46
N ALA A 170 6.09 18.36 4.34
CA ALA A 170 5.25 18.81 5.44
C ALA A 170 4.82 17.69 6.42
N VAL A 171 4.96 16.42 6.05
CA VAL A 171 4.57 15.28 6.88
C VAL A 171 5.47 15.22 8.13
N PRO A 172 4.89 15.12 9.35
CA PRO A 172 5.63 15.26 10.61
C PRO A 172 6.66 14.16 10.83
N ARG A 173 6.35 12.92 10.40
CA ARG A 173 7.26 11.78 10.47
C ARG A 173 7.26 11.06 9.13
N LYS A 174 8.40 11.07 8.45
CA LYS A 174 8.55 10.43 7.14
C LYS A 174 9.90 9.74 7.00
N LYS A 175 9.93 8.66 6.24
CA LYS A 175 11.17 7.95 5.92
C LYS A 175 11.09 7.33 4.53
N LEU A 176 12.21 7.35 3.82
CA LEU A 176 12.46 6.50 2.67
C LEU A 176 13.32 5.31 3.10
N ILE A 177 12.93 4.11 2.72
CA ILE A 177 13.77 2.92 2.77
C ILE A 177 14.05 2.50 1.34
N THR A 178 15.33 2.56 0.97
CA THR A 178 15.83 2.03 -0.29
C THR A 178 16.35 0.63 -0.07
N VAL A 179 15.93 -0.30 -0.92
CA VAL A 179 16.41 -1.69 -0.89
C VAL A 179 17.11 -2.05 -2.19
N LYS A 180 18.00 -3.04 -2.08
CA LYS A 180 18.83 -3.55 -3.17
C LYS A 180 18.94 -5.07 -3.05
N GLY A 181 19.31 -5.74 -4.14
CA GLY A 181 19.50 -7.19 -4.18
C GLY A 181 18.20 -7.95 -4.45
N GLY A 182 18.18 -9.23 -4.10
CA GLY A 182 17.09 -10.12 -4.48
C GLY A 182 17.16 -10.53 -5.94
N GLU A 183 16.02 -10.86 -6.51
CA GLU A 183 15.90 -11.45 -7.83
C GLU A 183 15.00 -10.63 -8.75
N ASN A 184 15.34 -10.61 -10.03
CA ASN A 184 14.56 -9.92 -11.05
C ASN A 184 14.10 -10.91 -12.12
N ARG A 185 12.83 -11.32 -12.08
CA ARG A 185 12.27 -12.30 -13.01
C ARG A 185 11.06 -11.74 -13.77
N GLY A 186 11.05 -11.96 -15.07
CA GLY A 186 9.92 -11.62 -15.95
C GLY A 186 9.80 -10.12 -16.24
N ASP A 187 8.56 -9.69 -16.48
CA ASP A 187 8.27 -8.28 -16.77
C ASP A 187 8.59 -7.38 -15.56
N PRO A 188 9.29 -6.25 -15.76
CA PRO A 188 9.76 -5.40 -14.67
C PRO A 188 8.68 -4.84 -13.75
N CYS A 189 7.42 -4.74 -14.19
CA CYS A 189 6.29 -4.29 -13.37
C CYS A 189 5.53 -5.45 -12.68
N LYS A 190 6.01 -6.71 -12.78
CA LYS A 190 5.35 -7.86 -12.18
C LYS A 190 5.90 -8.19 -10.80
N ALA A 191 5.13 -9.00 -10.08
CA ALA A 191 5.33 -9.23 -8.65
C ALA A 191 6.60 -10.03 -8.29
N PHE A 192 7.24 -10.71 -9.26
CA PHE A 192 8.48 -11.46 -9.06
C PHE A 192 9.71 -10.77 -9.70
N ALA A 193 9.54 -9.55 -10.18
CA ALA A 193 10.64 -8.64 -10.49
C ALA A 193 11.09 -7.90 -9.21
N TYR A 194 12.10 -7.06 -9.33
CA TYR A 194 12.49 -6.13 -8.26
C TYR A 194 11.34 -5.25 -7.78
N HIS A 195 10.37 -4.95 -8.66
CA HIS A 195 9.13 -4.24 -8.32
C HIS A 195 8.35 -4.87 -7.17
N GLY A 196 8.36 -6.19 -7.07
CA GLY A 196 7.72 -6.92 -5.98
C GLY A 196 8.69 -7.40 -4.90
N PHE A 197 9.93 -6.91 -4.86
CA PHE A 197 10.95 -7.29 -3.86
C PHE A 197 11.28 -8.78 -3.80
N ASN A 198 11.23 -9.46 -4.94
CA ASN A 198 11.45 -10.91 -5.02
C ASN A 198 12.82 -11.32 -4.42
N GLY A 199 12.81 -12.34 -3.57
CA GLY A 199 14.00 -12.87 -2.89
C GLY A 199 14.46 -12.08 -1.66
N ILE A 200 13.87 -10.91 -1.38
CA ILE A 200 14.20 -10.07 -0.20
C ILE A 200 12.95 -9.64 0.59
N GLU A 201 11.81 -10.26 0.34
CA GLU A 201 10.53 -9.89 0.95
C GLU A 201 10.57 -9.90 2.47
N THR A 202 11.22 -10.91 3.05
CA THR A 202 11.33 -11.08 4.51
C THR A 202 12.04 -9.90 5.19
N ASP A 203 13.10 -9.38 4.57
CA ASP A 203 13.83 -8.19 5.06
C ASP A 203 12.96 -6.93 4.89
N VAL A 204 12.33 -6.76 3.73
CA VAL A 204 11.44 -5.61 3.44
C VAL A 204 10.29 -5.55 4.44
N VAL A 205 9.59 -6.67 4.67
CA VAL A 205 8.46 -6.76 5.61
C VAL A 205 8.93 -6.55 7.06
N ALA A 206 10.15 -6.98 7.41
CA ALA A 206 10.73 -6.69 8.73
C ALA A 206 10.89 -5.19 8.95
N ARG A 207 11.54 -4.50 8.02
CA ARG A 207 11.79 -3.06 8.11
C ARG A 207 10.50 -2.25 8.16
N ILE A 208 9.50 -2.64 7.36
CA ILE A 208 8.16 -2.02 7.40
C ILE A 208 7.53 -2.22 8.78
N SER A 209 7.52 -3.45 9.28
CA SER A 209 6.88 -3.79 10.56
C SER A 209 7.57 -3.12 11.74
N GLU A 210 8.90 -3.02 11.72
CA GLU A 210 9.68 -2.30 12.73
C GLU A 210 9.34 -0.81 12.73
N TRP A 211 9.27 -0.18 11.56
CA TRP A 211 8.88 1.23 11.45
C TRP A 211 7.47 1.49 12.00
N ILE A 212 6.51 0.63 11.66
CA ILE A 212 5.12 0.72 12.15
C ILE A 212 5.07 0.62 13.69
N LYS A 213 5.94 -0.20 14.29
CA LYS A 213 5.97 -0.43 15.74
C LYS A 213 6.76 0.64 16.51
N GLN A 214 7.60 1.42 15.84
CA GLN A 214 8.31 2.54 16.46
C GLN A 214 7.30 3.66 16.79
N LYS A 215 7.35 4.17 18.02
CA LYS A 215 6.54 5.32 18.47
C LYS A 215 7.00 6.59 17.76
#